data_AF-A0A0Q9YN00-F1
#
_entry.id   AF-A0A0Q9YN00-F1
#
_cell.length_a   1.000
_cell.length_b   1.000
_cell.length_c   1.000
_cell.angle_alpha   90.00
_cell.angle_beta   90.00
_cell.angle_gamma   90.00
#
_symmetry.space_group_name_H-M   'P 1'
#
loop_
_entity.id
_entity.type
_entity.pdbx_description
1 polymer ?
#
loop_
_entity_poly.entity_id
_entity_poly.type
_entity_poly.pdbx_seq_one_letter_code
_entity_poly.pdbx_strand_id
1 'polypeptide(L)' 'MKRAKRSKTERAFRQGYQQGVHGHPKENCPFQSLIDEREKWMSGWREGHAAYVAGYRLADNFL' A
#
# COMPACT_ATOMS: atom_id res chain seq x y z
N MET A 1 2.68 4.88 26.03
CA MET A 1 1.75 5.10 24.89
C MET A 1 1.09 3.77 24.51
N LYS A 2 -0.19 3.56 24.81
CA LYS A 2 -0.96 2.42 24.26
C LYS A 2 -1.14 2.70 22.77
N ARG A 3 -0.26 2.19 21.92
CA ARG A 3 -0.52 2.17 20.47
C ARG A 3 -1.73 1.25 20.28
N ALA A 4 -2.91 1.83 20.05
CA ALA A 4 -4.04 1.07 19.53
C ALA A 4 -3.51 0.27 18.34
N LYS A 5 -3.67 -1.05 18.41
CA LYS A 5 -3.15 -1.96 17.37
C LYS A 5 -3.84 -1.53 16.08
N ARG A 6 -3.10 -0.85 15.18
CA ARG A 6 -3.62 -0.45 13.86
C ARG A 6 -4.39 -1.62 13.29
N SER A 7 -5.62 -1.37 12.83
CA SER A 7 -6.48 -2.40 12.29
C SER A 7 -5.74 -3.14 11.16
N LYS A 8 -6.02 -4.44 11.00
CA LYS A 8 -5.39 -5.25 9.95
C LYS A 8 -5.59 -4.62 8.56
N THR A 9 -6.76 -4.03 8.35
CA THR A 9 -7.14 -3.27 7.14
C THR A 9 -6.30 -2.01 6.91
N GLU A 10 -6.00 -1.23 7.94
CA GLU A 10 -5.14 -0.05 7.81
C GLU A 10 -3.68 -0.44 7.50
N ARG A 11 -3.20 -1.55 8.07
CA ARG A 11 -1.89 -2.10 7.72
C ARG A 11 -1.85 -2.56 6.26
N ALA A 12 -2.89 -3.27 5.82
CA ALA A 12 -3.00 -3.74 4.43
C ALA A 12 -3.01 -2.56 3.45
N PHE A 13 -3.79 -1.50 3.75
CA PHE A 13 -3.80 -0.26 2.98
C PHE A 13 -2.40 0.35 2.86
N ARG A 14 -1.71 0.55 3.98
CA ARG A 14 -0.37 1.15 4.01
C ARG A 14 0.65 0.32 3.21
N GLN A 15 0.58 -1.01 3.30
CA GLN A 15 1.43 -1.89 2.48
C GLN A 15 1.13 -1.74 0.99
N GLY A 16 -0.14 -1.73 0.60
CA GLY A 16 -0.54 -1.51 -0.79
C GLY A 16 0.00 -0.20 -1.33
N TYR A 17 -0.17 0.89 -0.58
CA TYR A 17 0.33 2.21 -0.96
C TYR A 17 1.84 2.23 -1.19
N GLN A 18 2.62 1.66 -0.28
CA GLN A 18 4.08 1.56 -0.45
C GLN A 18 4.44 0.80 -1.73
N GLN A 19 3.82 -0.35 -1.97
CA GLN A 19 4.07 -1.14 -3.18
C GLN A 19 3.68 -0.38 -4.46
N GLY A 20 2.57 0.37 -4.42
CA GLY A 20 2.08 1.19 -5.52
C GLY A 20 3.05 2.32 -5.87
N VAL A 21 3.51 3.07 -4.86
CA VAL A 21 4.49 4.17 -5.03
C VAL A 21 5.81 3.68 -5.62
N HIS A 22 6.23 2.48 -5.25
CA HIS A 22 7.45 1.85 -5.79
C HIS A 22 7.27 1.30 -7.22
N GLY A 23 6.05 1.36 -7.78
CA GLY A 23 5.75 0.85 -9.11
C GLY A 23 5.63 -0.68 -9.19
N HIS A 24 5.51 -1.37 -8.06
CA HIS A 24 5.33 -2.83 -8.06
C HIS A 24 3.95 -3.22 -8.64
N PRO A 25 3.82 -4.40 -9.26
CA PRO A 25 2.57 -4.86 -9.82
C PRO A 25 1.54 -5.21 -8.72
N LYS A 26 0.26 -5.02 -9.02
CA LYS A 26 -0.87 -5.36 -8.13
C LYS A 26 -0.94 -6.84 -7.73
N GLU A 27 -0.37 -7.73 -8.55
CA GLU A 27 -0.31 -9.18 -8.31
C GLU A 27 0.58 -9.54 -7.12
N ASN A 28 1.45 -8.62 -6.68
CA ASN A 28 2.26 -8.78 -5.47
C ASN A 28 1.45 -8.64 -4.16
N CYS A 29 0.11 -8.60 -4.25
CA CYS A 29 -0.77 -8.59 -3.10
C CYS A 29 -0.67 -9.92 -2.32
N PRO A 30 -0.25 -9.92 -1.05
CA PRO A 30 -0.14 -11.14 -0.24
C PRO A 30 -1.51 -11.65 0.25
N PHE A 31 -2.57 -10.85 0.13
CA PHE A 31 -3.89 -11.16 0.65
C PHE A 31 -4.76 -11.81 -0.43
N GLN A 32 -4.58 -13.10 -0.68
CA GLN A 32 -5.39 -13.83 -1.67
C GLN A 32 -6.73 -14.31 -1.08
N SER A 33 -6.74 -14.74 0.19
CA SER A 33 -7.91 -15.35 0.84
C SER A 33 -8.71 -14.38 1.74
N LEU A 34 -8.16 -13.21 2.07
CA LEU A 34 -8.76 -12.23 2.99
C LEU A 34 -9.31 -11.04 2.19
N ILE A 35 -10.61 -11.05 1.91
CA ILE A 35 -11.26 -10.07 1.03
C ILE A 35 -11.13 -8.65 1.57
N ASP A 36 -11.46 -8.41 2.85
CA ASP A 36 -11.40 -7.06 3.45
C ASP A 36 -9.99 -6.45 3.43
N GLU A 37 -8.97 -7.26 3.72
CA GLU A 37 -7.57 -6.84 3.71
C GLU A 37 -7.07 -6.62 2.28
N ARG A 38 -7.47 -7.49 1.35
CA ARG A 38 -7.16 -7.36 -0.08
C ARG A 38 -7.75 -6.09 -0.66
N GLU A 39 -9.02 -5.77 -0.39
CA GLU A 39 -9.65 -4.55 -0.88
C GLU A 39 -8.92 -3.30 -0.39
N LYS A 40 -8.55 -3.28 0.89
CA LYS A 40 -7.82 -2.17 1.48
C LYS A 40 -6.41 -2.05 0.91
N TRP A 41 -5.71 -3.16 0.73
CA TRP A 41 -4.40 -3.20 0.05
C TRP A 41 -4.52 -2.69 -1.39
N MET A 42 -5.52 -3.15 -2.15
CA MET A 42 -5.74 -2.73 -3.53
C MET A 42 -6.08 -1.23 -3.63
N SER A 43 -6.84 -0.68 -2.68
CA SER A 43 -7.09 0.76 -2.59
C SER A 43 -5.79 1.54 -2.41
N GLY A 44 -4.98 1.16 -1.41
CA GLY A 44 -3.68 1.80 -1.17
C GLY A 44 -2.77 1.70 -2.39
N TRP A 45 -2.70 0.52 -3.01
CA TRP A 45 -1.89 0.30 -4.21
C TRP A 45 -2.30 1.22 -5.36
N ARG A 46 -3.60 1.40 -5.62
CA ARG A 46 -4.07 2.32 -6.66
C ARG A 46 -3.66 3.76 -6.38
N GLU A 47 -3.78 4.22 -5.14
CA GLU A 47 -3.38 5.57 -4.75
C GLU A 47 -1.87 5.78 -4.88
N GLY A 48 -1.07 4.83 -4.42
CA GLY A 48 0.39 4.88 -4.55
C GLY A 48 0.85 4.78 -6.00
N HIS A 49 0.24 3.88 -6.77
CA HIS A 49 0.55 3.67 -8.19
C HIS A 49 0.11 4.86 -9.04
N ALA A 50 -1.00 5.52 -8.70
CA ALA A 50 -1.39 6.77 -9.34
C ALA A 50 -0.33 7.85 -9.12
N ALA A 51 0.22 7.97 -7.91
CA ALA A 51 1.33 8.89 -7.62
C ALA A 51 2.60 8.53 -8.42
N TYR A 52 2.93 7.23 -8.50
CA TYR A 52 4.03 6.73 -9.32
C TYR A 52 3.86 7.09 -10.81
N VAL A 53 2.68 6.81 -11.39
CA VAL A 53 2.36 7.11 -12.80
C VAL A 53 2.32 8.61 -13.07
N ALA A 54 1.84 9.41 -12.12
CA ALA A 54 1.86 10.87 -12.21
C ALA A 54 3.27 11.48 -12.12
N GLY A 55 4.31 10.66 -11.93
CA GLY A 55 5.70 11.11 -11.87
C GLY A 55 6.12 11.65 -10.51
N TYR A 56 5.30 11.50 -9.47
CA TYR A 56 5.73 11.69 -8.07
C TYR A 56 6.57 10.48 -7.66
N ARG A 57 7.77 10.38 -8.24
CA ARG A 57 8.83 9.56 -7.66
C ARG A 57 9.12 10.23 -6.32
N LEU A 58 8.65 9.62 -5.23
CA LEU A 58 9.25 9.85 -3.92
C LEU A 58 10.70 9.41 -4.08
N ALA A 59 11.53 10.33 -4.59
CA ALA A 59 12.96 10.16 -4.67
C ALA A 59 13.38 9.72 -3.28
N ASP A 60 13.97 8.53 -3.21
CA ASP A 60 14.71 8.02 -2.07
C ASP A 60 15.54 9.14 -1.43
N ASN A 61 14.97 9.77 -0.42
CA ASN A 61 15.67 10.58 0.57
C ASN A 61 15.34 9.96 1.93
N PHE A 62 15.75 8.70 2.07
CA PHE A 62 16.08 8.10 3.35
C PHE A 62 17.60 7.87 3.34
N LEU A 63 18.35 8.92 3.65
CA LEU A 63 19.58 8.79 4.45
C LEU A 63 19.18 8.77 5.92
#